data_AF-R4WCH1-F1
#
_entry.id   AF-R4WCH1-F1
#
_cell.length_a   1.000
_cell.length_b   1.000
_cell.length_c   1.000
_cell.angle_alpha   90.00
_cell.angle_beta   90.00
_cell.angle_gamma   90.00
#
_symmetry.space_group_name_H-M   'P 1'
#
loop_
_entity.id
_entity.type
_entity.pdbx_description
1 polymer ?
#
loop_
_entity_poly.entity_id
_entity_poly.type
_entity_poly.pdbx_seq_one_letter_code
_entity_poly.pdbx_strand_id
1 'polypeptide(L)' 'AGARTCLGQGFAMAELKILISLIISKFALKLSPHYMHSPTLKLIVEPEFGVDLTLTKVQSVYTD' A
#
# COMPACT_ATOMS: atom_id res chain seq x y z
N ALA A 1 -2.81 3.36 21.93
CA ALA A 1 -3.06 1.92 22.18
C ALA A 1 -3.62 1.75 23.59
N GLY A 2 -4.48 0.75 23.81
CA GLY A 2 -5.13 0.47 25.08
C GLY A 2 -5.83 -0.88 25.04
N ALA A 3 -6.52 -1.29 26.12
CA ALA A 3 -7.09 -2.64 26.25
C ALA A 3 -8.11 -3.04 25.17
N ARG A 4 -8.63 -2.09 24.38
CA ARG A 4 -9.59 -2.30 23.28
C ARG A 4 -8.97 -2.09 21.89
N THR A 5 -7.65 -2.28 21.74
CA THR A 5 -7.02 -2.29 20.41
C THR A 5 -7.54 -3.44 19.57
N CYS A 6 -7.48 -3.30 18.24
CA CYS A 6 -7.81 -4.38 17.32
C CYS A 6 -6.94 -5.61 17.64
N LEU A 7 -7.59 -6.75 17.94
CA LEU A 7 -6.90 -8.01 18.21
C LEU A 7 -6.01 -8.44 17.03
N GLY A 8 -6.41 -8.09 15.81
CA GLY A 8 -5.68 -8.36 14.58
C GLY A 8 -4.56 -7.36 14.23
N GLN A 9 -4.32 -6.32 15.05
CA GLN A 9 -3.37 -5.26 14.71
C GLN A 9 -1.95 -5.79 14.43
N GLY A 10 -1.49 -6.78 15.22
CA GLY A 10 -0.18 -7.39 15.02
C GLY A 10 -0.05 -8.10 13.68
N PHE A 11 -1.05 -8.92 13.34
CA PHE A 11 -1.11 -9.63 12.06
C PHE A 11 -1.18 -8.65 10.88
N ALA A 12 -2.07 -7.65 10.96
CA ALA A 12 -2.21 -6.64 9.92
C ALA A 12 -0.90 -5.88 9.66
N MET A 13 -0.14 -5.55 10.72
CA MET A 13 1.16 -4.89 10.57
C MET A 13 2.23 -5.80 9.97
N ALA A 14 2.25 -7.08 10.33
CA ALA A 14 3.19 -8.03 9.75
C ALA A 14 2.93 -8.22 8.24
N GLU A 15 1.67 -8.44 7.87
CA GLU A 15 1.25 -8.60 6.48
C GLU A 15 1.57 -7.36 5.65
N LEU A 16 1.23 -6.17 6.15
CA LEU A 16 1.51 -4.90 5.48
C LEU A 16 3.00 -4.71 5.23
N LYS A 17 3.85 -4.99 6.23
CA LYS A 17 5.30 -4.85 6.09
C LYS A 17 5.86 -5.80 5.05
N ILE A 18 5.44 -7.06 5.05
CA ILE A 18 5.88 -8.06 4.08
C ILE A 18 5.47 -7.64 2.67
N LEU A 19 4.20 -7.29 2.47
CA LEU A 19 3.67 -6.88 1.18
C LEU A 19 4.39 -5.63 0.64
N ILE A 20 4.51 -4.57 1.44
CA ILE A 20 5.19 -3.34 1.03
C ILE A 20 6.64 -3.63 0.69
N SER A 21 7.36 -4.42 1.51
CA SER A 21 8.75 -4.78 1.26
C SER A 21 8.92 -5.47 -0.10
N LEU A 22 8.07 -6.47 -0.40
CA LEU A 22 8.10 -7.18 -1.67
C LEU A 22 7.85 -6.25 -2.88
N ILE A 23 6.92 -5.31 -2.73
CA ILE A 23 6.57 -4.35 -3.77
C ILE A 23 7.75 -3.40 -4.00
N ILE A 24 8.25 -2.71 -2.97
CA ILE A 24 9.28 -1.68 -3.12
C ILE A 24 10.66 -2.26 -3.48
N SER A 25 10.95 -3.52 -3.12
CA SER A 25 12.19 -4.18 -3.56
C SER A 25 12.22 -4.51 -5.06
N LYS A 26 11.08 -4.48 -5.74
CA LYS A 26 10.95 -4.89 -7.14
C LYS A 26 10.37 -3.82 -8.05
N PHE A 27 9.66 -2.84 -7.50
CA PHE A 27 8.92 -1.84 -8.24
C PHE A 27 9.07 -0.45 -7.62
N ALA A 28 9.22 0.55 -8.49
CA ALA A 28 8.97 1.95 -8.17
C ALA A 28 7.49 2.24 -8.40
N LEU A 29 6.86 2.93 -7.45
CA LEU A 29 5.44 3.27 -7.50
C LEU A 29 5.28 4.75 -7.81
N LYS A 30 4.31 5.07 -8.67
CA LYS A 30 3.87 6.44 -8.93
C LYS A 30 2.35 6.47 -9.00
N LEU A 31 1.72 7.54 -8.50
CA LEU A 31 0.30 7.77 -8.75
C LEU A 31 0.08 8.03 -10.24
N SER A 32 -0.93 7.36 -10.80
CA SER A 32 -1.40 7.63 -12.15
C SER A 32 -1.91 9.08 -12.24
N PRO A 33 -1.72 9.78 -13.38
CA PRO A 33 -2.38 11.06 -13.63
C PRO A 33 -3.92 10.98 -13.56
N HIS A 34 -4.49 9.78 -13.70
CA HIS A 34 -5.93 9.54 -13.57
C HIS A 34 -6.38 9.30 -12.13
N TYR A 35 -5.46 9.28 -11.15
CA TYR A 35 -5.84 9.13 -9.75
C TYR A 35 -6.70 10.32 -9.29
N MET A 36 -7.91 10.02 -8.84
CA MET A 36 -8.84 11.01 -8.29
C MET A 36 -9.00 10.77 -6.79
N HIS A 37 -8.38 11.63 -5.98
CA HIS A 37 -8.44 11.51 -4.52
C HIS A 37 -9.86 11.82 -4.01
N SER A 38 -10.63 10.78 -3.67
CA SER A 38 -11.94 10.89 -3.04
C SER A 38 -12.14 9.81 -1.99
N PRO A 39 -11.87 10.08 -0.70
CA PRO A 39 -12.20 9.17 0.39
C PRO A 39 -13.71 9.17 0.64
N THR A 40 -14.30 7.99 0.75
CA THR A 40 -15.71 7.83 1.12
C THR A 40 -15.86 6.91 2.31
N LEU A 41 -16.84 7.20 3.17
CA LEU A 41 -17.18 6.39 4.33
C LEU A 41 -18.39 5.53 3.98
N LYS A 42 -18.16 4.23 3.77
CA LYS A 42 -19.23 3.22 3.73
C LYS A 42 -19.30 2.52 5.09
N LEU A 43 -18.82 1.29 5.18
CA LEU A 43 -18.58 0.61 6.45
C LEU A 43 -17.18 0.92 7.01
N ILE A 44 -16.22 1.10 6.11
CA ILE A 44 -14.84 1.54 6.39
C ILE A 44 -14.52 2.72 5.47
N VAL A 45 -13.44 3.46 5.78
CA VAL A 45 -12.92 4.49 4.87
C VAL A 45 -12.25 3.79 3.69
N GLU A 46 -12.71 4.10 2.49
CA GLU A 46 -12.18 3.56 1.25
C GLU A 46 -12.08 4.63 0.16
N PRO A 47 -11.21 4.46 -0.85
CA PRO A 47 -11.17 5.35 -2.00
C PRO A 47 -12.38 5.08 -2.92
N GLU A 48 -13.22 6.09 -3.13
CA GLU A 48 -14.43 6.01 -3.94
C GLU A 48 -14.13 5.54 -5.38
N PHE A 49 -13.02 6.00 -5.96
CA PHE A 49 -12.59 5.70 -7.32
C PHE A 49 -11.37 4.76 -7.39
N GLY A 50 -11.04 4.09 -6.27
CA GLY A 50 -9.84 3.27 -6.17
C GLY A 50 -8.54 4.09 -6.09
N VAL A 51 -7.40 3.39 -6.11
CA VAL A 51 -6.06 4.01 -6.17
C VAL A 51 -5.36 3.51 -7.41
N ASP A 52 -5.32 4.35 -8.43
CA ASP A 52 -4.62 4.04 -9.68
C ASP A 52 -3.12 4.31 -9.54
N LEU A 53 -2.32 3.24 -9.67
CA LEU A 53 -0.88 3.23 -9.47
C LEU A 53 -0.19 2.71 -10.73
N THR A 54 0.84 3.43 -11.16
CA THR A 54 1.81 2.95 -12.15
C THR A 54 2.97 2.30 -11.42
N LEU A 55 3.23 1.03 -11.73
CA LEU A 55 4.37 0.27 -11.21
C LEU A 55 5.43 0.09 -12.29
N THR A 56 6.65 0.51 -12.01
CA THR A 56 7.80 0.31 -12.91
C THR A 56 8.78 -0.64 -12.25
N LYS A 57 9.13 -1.74 -12.91
CA LYS A 57 10.11 -2.69 -12.38
C LYS A 57 11.46 -1.99 -12.14
N VAL A 58 11.98 -2.09 -10.93
CA VAL A 58 13.34 -1.64 -10.60
C VAL A 58 14.29 -2.66 -11.20
N GLN A 59 15.18 -2.21 -12.09
CA GLN A 59 16.26 -3.06 -12.56
C GLN A 59 17.22 -3.29 -11.39
N SER A 60 17.54 -4.56 -11.13
CA SER A 60 18.66 -4.90 -10.26
C SER A 60 19.93 -4.39 -10.94
N VAL A 61 20.40 -3.22 -10.54
CA VAL A 61 21.76 -2.80 -10.89
C VAL A 61 22.67 -3.77 -10.15
N TYR A 62 23.13 -4.80 -10.86
CA TYR A 62 24.30 -5.57 -10.43
C TYR A 62 25.49 -4.65 -10.70
N THR A 63 25.84 -3.81 -9.74
CA THR A 63 27.16 -3.19 -9.70
C THR A 63 28.12 -4.26 -9.22
N ASP A 64 28.98 -4.72 -10.12
CA ASP A 64 30.26 -5.35 -9.78
C ASP A 64 31.07 -4.45 -8.84
#